data_AF-A0A7V1PVA4-F1
#
_entry.id   AF-A0A7V1PVA4-F1
#
_cell.length_a   1.000
_cell.length_b   1.000
_cell.length_c   1.000
_cell.angle_alpha   90.00
_cell.angle_beta   90.00
_cell.angle_gamma   90.00
#
_symmetry.space_group_name_H-M   'P 1'
#
loop_
_entity.id
_entity.type
_entity.pdbx_description
1 polymer ?
#
loop_
_entity_poly.entity_id
_entity_poly.type
_entity_poly.pdbx_seq_one_letter_code
_entity_poly.pdbx_strand_id
1 'polypeptide(L)' 'QSRITTEAKRHLYFTEASAKEIAYRLGFSNPAHFSSFFKKCTGKSPSFFRKQNIGF' A
#
# COMPACT_ATOMS: atom_id res chain seq x y z
N GLN A 1 11.63 -9.64 -5.91
CA GLN A 1 10.88 -8.46 -5.39
C GLN A 1 9.69 -8.19 -6.29
N SER A 2 8.47 -8.13 -5.75
CA SER A 2 7.25 -7.89 -6.54
C SER A 2 7.15 -6.42 -6.97
N ARG A 3 7.15 -6.12 -8.28
CA ARG A 3 7.04 -4.76 -8.83
C ARG A 3 5.87 -3.97 -8.21
N ILE A 4 4.75 -4.65 -7.97
CA ILE A 4 3.53 -4.13 -7.33
C ILE A 4 3.82 -3.54 -5.94
N THR A 5 4.67 -4.17 -5.13
CA THR A 5 4.99 -3.69 -3.77
C THR A 5 5.77 -2.37 -3.81
N THR A 6 6.67 -2.22 -4.78
CA THR A 6 7.45 -0.98 -4.94
C THR A 6 6.55 0.18 -5.35
N GLU A 7 5.67 -0.05 -6.33
CA GLU A 7 4.66 0.91 -6.76
C GLU A 7 3.71 1.28 -5.60
N ALA A 8 3.25 0.29 -4.84
CA ALA A 8 2.41 0.49 -3.67
C ALA A 8 3.09 1.37 -2.60
N LYS A 9 4.36 1.12 -2.28
CA LYS A 9 5.14 1.94 -1.35
C LYS A 9 5.30 3.36 -1.87
N ARG A 10 5.59 3.51 -3.17
CA ARG A 10 5.73 4.81 -3.82
C ARG A 10 4.42 5.58 -3.74
N HIS A 11 3.27 4.96 -4.03
CA HIS A 11 1.98 5.60 -3.87
C HIS A 11 1.68 5.98 -2.42
N LEU A 12 1.94 5.10 -1.46
CA LEU A 12 1.75 5.41 -0.03
C LEU A 12 2.65 6.53 0.49
N TYR A 13 3.77 6.80 -0.18
CA TYR A 13 4.77 7.80 0.23
C TYR A 13 4.58 9.13 -0.51
N PHE A 14 4.34 9.10 -1.81
CA PHE A 14 4.23 10.28 -2.66
C PHE A 14 2.80 10.77 -2.84
N THR A 15 1.80 10.01 -2.40
CA THR A 15 0.39 10.40 -2.58
C THR A 15 -0.40 10.21 -1.29
N GLU A 16 -1.44 11.02 -1.14
CA GLU A 16 -2.39 10.90 -0.03
C GLU A 16 -3.50 9.86 -0.31
N ALA A 17 -3.30 9.01 -1.30
CA ALA A 17 -4.29 8.04 -1.74
C ALA A 17 -4.54 7.00 -0.64
N SER A 18 -5.80 6.65 -0.43
CA SER A 18 -6.15 5.62 0.54
C SER A 18 -5.67 4.25 0.07
N ALA A 19 -5.45 3.31 0.98
CA ALA A 19 -5.08 1.93 0.64
C ALA A 19 -6.07 1.29 -0.35
N LYS A 20 -7.34 1.70 -0.30
CA LYS A 20 -8.38 1.31 -1.25
C LYS A 20 -8.08 1.77 -2.67
N GLU A 21 -7.72 3.04 -2.82
CA GLU A 21 -7.44 3.65 -4.13
C GLU A 21 -6.16 3.10 -4.74
N ILE A 22 -5.13 2.90 -3.90
CA ILE A 22 -3.88 2.27 -4.30
C ILE A 22 -4.12 0.83 -4.75
N ALA A 23 -4.99 0.08 -4.06
CA ALA A 23 -5.35 -1.26 -4.47
C ALA A 23 -5.95 -1.28 -5.89
N TYR A 24 -6.92 -0.41 -6.17
CA TYR A 24 -7.53 -0.32 -7.51
C TYR A 24 -6.52 0.09 -8.58
N ARG A 25 -5.65 1.08 -8.30
CA ARG A 25 -4.60 1.52 -9.25
C ARG A 25 -3.61 0.42 -9.58
N LEU A 26 -3.35 -0.49 -8.64
CA LEU A 26 -2.46 -1.63 -8.82
C LEU A 26 -3.14 -2.86 -9.44
N GLY A 27 -4.42 -2.75 -9.83
CA GLY A 27 -5.18 -3.82 -10.45
C GLY A 27 -5.82 -4.82 -9.46
N PHE A 28 -5.89 -4.49 -8.17
CA PHE A 28 -6.63 -5.30 -7.21
C PHE A 28 -8.11 -4.91 -7.21
N SER A 29 -8.99 -5.87 -7.47
CA SER A 29 -10.44 -5.66 -7.33
C SER A 29 -10.86 -5.50 -5.87
N ASN A 30 -10.10 -6.08 -4.93
CA ASN A 30 -10.41 -6.04 -3.50
C ASN A 30 -9.26 -5.41 -2.68
N PRO A 31 -9.52 -4.34 -1.92
CA PRO A 31 -8.50 -3.70 -1.09
C PRO A 31 -8.02 -4.58 0.07
N ALA A 32 -8.84 -5.53 0.53
CA ALA A 32 -8.44 -6.52 1.52
C ALA A 32 -7.33 -7.46 0.98
N HIS A 33 -7.42 -7.87 -0.30
CA HIS A 33 -6.40 -8.68 -0.96
C HIS A 33 -5.08 -7.91 -1.06
N PHE A 34 -5.16 -6.64 -1.47
CA PHE A 34 -4.01 -5.74 -1.50
C PHE A 34 -3.38 -5.60 -0.10
N SER A 35 -4.18 -5.42 0.94
CA SER A 35 -3.68 -5.24 2.31
C SER A 35 -2.90 -6.46 2.81
N SER A 36 -3.43 -7.68 2.58
CA SER A 36 -2.73 -8.93 2.90
C SER A 36 -1.47 -9.13 2.06
N PHE A 37 -1.53 -8.84 0.75
CA PHE A 37 -0.38 -8.90 -0.14
C PHE A 37 0.73 -7.93 0.29
N PHE A 38 0.36 -6.67 0.54
CA PHE A 38 1.28 -5.63 0.96
C PHE A 38 1.91 -5.96 2.31
N LYS A 39 1.13 -6.46 3.28
CA LYS A 39 1.65 -6.96 4.55
C LYS A 39 2.60 -8.13 4.36
N LYS A 40 2.30 -9.08 3.47
CA LYS A 40 3.19 -10.21 3.18
C LYS A 40 4.51 -9.76 2.53
N CYS A 41 4.49 -8.71 1.72
CA CYS A 41 5.70 -8.21 1.05
C CYS A 41 6.50 -7.18 1.88
N THR A 42 5.85 -6.44 2.79
CA THR A 42 6.49 -5.36 3.56
C THR A 42 6.58 -5.62 5.06
N GLY A 43 5.91 -6.67 5.55
CA GLY A 43 5.73 -6.97 6.97
C GLY A 43 4.68 -6.11 7.67
N LYS A 44 4.22 -5.01 7.06
CA LYS A 44 3.33 -4.01 7.68
C LYS A 44 2.08 -3.78 6.85
N SER A 45 0.97 -3.46 7.49
CA SER A 45 -0.26 -3.07 6.78
C SER A 45 -0.06 -1.72 6.07
N PRO A 46 -0.63 -1.49 4.86
CA PRO A 46 -0.50 -0.21 4.16
C PRO A 46 -0.97 0.98 5.01
N SER A 47 -2.02 0.81 5.82
CA SER A 47 -2.50 1.84 6.74
C SER A 47 -1.49 2.17 7.84
N PHE A 48 -0.76 1.17 8.33
CA PHE A 48 0.30 1.35 9.32
C PHE A 48 1.52 2.04 8.70
N PHE A 49 1.89 1.63 7.49
CA PHE A 49 2.98 2.24 6.73
C PHE A 49 2.71 3.73 6.46
N ARG A 50 1.47 4.09 6.12
CA ARG A 50 1.04 5.49 5.97
C ARG A 50 1.11 6.27 7.28
N LYS A 51 0.58 5.71 8.37
CA LYS A 51 0.64 6.36 9.70
C LYS A 51 2.07 6.63 10.17
N GLN A 52 3.01 5.73 9.89
CA GLN A 52 4.42 5.97 10.21
C GLN A 52 5.04 7.16 9.46
N ASN A 53 4.48 7.54 8.31
CA ASN A 53 5.03 8.62 7.49
C ASN A 53 4.44 10.00 7.83
N ILE A 54 3.22 10.04 8.37
CA ILE A 54 2.49 11.27 8.72
C ILE A 54 2.90 11.86 10.10
N GLY A 55 3.95 11.31 10.72
CA GLY A 55 4.39 11.66 12.07
C GLY A 55 5.57 12.64 12.15
N PHE A 56 5.77 13.51 11.15
CA PHE A 56 6.72 14.64 11.23
C PHE A 56 5.97 15.97 11.23
#